data_AF-A0AAV8XX04-F1
#
_entry.id   AF-A0AAV8XX04-F1
#
_cell.length_a   1.000
_cell.length_b   1.000
_cell.length_c   1.000
_cell.angle_alpha   90.00
_cell.angle_beta   90.00
_cell.angle_gamma   90.00
#
_symmetry.space_group_name_H-M   'P 1'
#
loop_
_entity.id
_entity.type
_entity.pdbx_description
1 polymer ?
#
loop_
_entity_poly.entity_id
_entity_poly.type
_entity_poly.pdbx_seq_one_letter_code
_entity_poly.pdbx_strand_id
1 'polypeptide(L)'
;MAAYSSPLRKTAKWYRKLAIELILNTSMVNAYVLYTEVAGNKNKIVEFRKKIIQYLCSKTEEARQVQTNENQVRKRRHELTLVEGAKHTVRKYCKQCYTNISEQGERKNAKNKTKKVNTMCKDCEGQPFFCLDCFNKIHKAVN
;
A
#
# COMPACT_ATOMS: atom_id res chain seq x y z
N MET A 1 19.34 -6.67 34.73
CA MET A 1 18.10 -6.06 34.19
C MET A 1 17.81 -6.42 32.71
N ALA A 2 18.82 -6.72 31.88
CA ALA A 2 18.61 -6.98 30.44
C ALA A 2 17.91 -8.31 30.10
N ALA A 3 18.17 -9.39 30.84
CA ALA A 3 17.67 -10.73 30.52
C ALA A 3 16.13 -10.86 30.50
N TYR A 4 15.43 -10.15 31.39
CA TYR A 4 13.96 -10.20 31.49
C TYR A 4 13.23 -9.47 30.37
N SER A 5 13.95 -8.72 29.52
CA SER A 5 13.34 -7.82 28.56
C SER A 5 14.26 -7.52 27.37
N SER A 6 14.90 -8.58 26.86
CA SER A 6 15.83 -8.47 25.74
C SER A 6 15.08 -8.21 24.42
N PRO A 7 15.50 -7.20 23.63
CA PRO A 7 14.97 -6.96 22.28
C PRO A 7 15.55 -7.94 21.24
N LEU A 8 16.41 -8.90 21.63
CA LEU A 8 17.00 -9.86 20.71
C LEU A 8 15.94 -10.63 19.92
N ARG A 9 16.28 -10.90 18.66
CA ARG A 9 15.51 -11.73 17.73
C ARG A 9 16.45 -12.72 17.04
N LYS A 10 15.88 -13.79 16.48
CA LYS A 10 16.64 -14.75 15.66
C LYS A 10 17.29 -14.00 14.50
N THR A 11 18.62 -14.07 14.42
CA THR A 11 19.40 -13.50 13.31
C THR A 11 20.67 -14.33 13.13
N ALA A 12 21.09 -14.51 11.88
CA ALA A 12 22.30 -15.25 11.52
C ALA A 12 23.58 -14.42 11.74
N LYS A 13 23.47 -13.09 11.77
CA LYS A 13 24.61 -12.17 11.87
C LYS A 13 24.85 -11.81 13.34
N TRP A 14 25.89 -12.38 13.95
CA TRP A 14 26.20 -12.25 15.38
C TRP A 14 26.38 -10.78 15.82
N TYR A 15 27.03 -9.95 15.00
CA TYR A 15 27.27 -8.54 15.33
C TYR A 15 25.98 -7.73 15.49
N ARG A 16 24.89 -8.11 14.80
CA ARG A 16 23.59 -7.45 14.96
C ARG A 16 23.00 -7.72 16.33
N LYS A 17 23.22 -8.91 16.89
CA LYS A 17 22.78 -9.25 18.25
C LYS A 17 23.49 -8.37 19.27
N LEU A 18 24.82 -8.25 19.14
CA LEU A 18 25.61 -7.39 20.03
C LEU A 18 25.22 -5.92 19.91
N ALA A 19 25.10 -5.39 18.70
CA ALA A 19 24.70 -4.00 18.50
C ALA A 19 23.32 -3.72 19.13
N ILE A 20 22.33 -4.59 18.91
CA ILE A 20 20.98 -4.43 19.46
C ILE A 20 21.00 -4.50 21.00
N GLU A 21 21.67 -5.50 21.58
CA GLU A 21 21.81 -5.62 23.04
C GLU A 21 22.52 -4.41 23.63
N LEU A 22 23.69 -4.06 23.10
CA LEU A 22 24.57 -3.06 23.68
C LEU A 22 24.01 -1.65 23.51
N ILE A 23 23.42 -1.34 22.36
CA ILE A 23 22.88 0.00 22.10
C ILE A 23 21.53 0.15 22.80
N LEU A 24 20.55 -0.74 22.60
CA LEU A 24 19.22 -0.54 23.16
C LEU A 24 19.15 -0.78 24.67
N ASN A 25 19.73 -1.85 25.21
CA ASN A 25 19.60 -2.11 26.65
C ASN A 25 20.38 -1.08 27.46
N THR A 26 21.61 -0.74 27.04
CA THR A 26 22.44 0.23 27.76
C THR A 26 21.84 1.63 27.67
N SER A 27 21.45 2.09 26.47
CA SER A 27 20.82 3.42 26.33
C SER A 27 19.53 3.52 27.13
N MET A 28 18.69 2.47 27.13
CA MET A 28 17.43 2.47 27.87
C MET A 28 17.64 2.53 29.39
N VAL A 29 18.64 1.81 29.92
CA VAL A 29 18.96 1.86 31.35
C VAL A 29 19.54 3.23 31.74
N ASN A 30 20.45 3.78 30.94
CA ASN A 30 21.03 5.10 31.21
C ASN A 30 19.96 6.20 31.16
N ALA A 31 19.07 6.17 30.18
CA ALA A 31 17.95 7.11 30.08
C ALA A 31 16.98 6.97 31.26
N TYR A 32 16.75 5.76 31.75
CA TYR A 32 15.91 5.52 32.93
C TYR A 32 16.54 6.11 34.20
N VAL A 33 17.85 5.94 34.42
CA VAL A 33 18.56 6.54 35.56
C VAL A 33 18.41 8.06 35.55
N LEU A 34 18.71 8.70 34.42
CA LEU A 34 18.54 10.14 34.24
C LEU A 34 17.09 10.59 34.49
N TYR A 35 16.11 9.84 33.97
CA TYR A 35 14.70 10.14 34.21
C TYR A 35 14.34 10.06 35.70
N THR A 36 14.84 9.08 36.42
CA THR A 36 14.57 8.95 37.87
C THR A 36 15.23 10.04 38.69
N GLU A 37 16.40 10.52 38.29
CA GLU A 37 17.11 11.62 38.95
C GLU A 37 16.40 12.95 38.72
N VAL A 38 15.98 13.24 37.49
CA VAL A 38 15.36 14.52 37.13
C VAL A 38 13.88 14.60 37.53
N ALA A 39 13.11 13.53 37.35
CA ALA A 39 11.67 13.55 37.59
C ALA A 39 11.27 13.27 39.04
N GLY A 40 12.22 12.88 39.91
CA GLY A 40 11.99 12.55 41.32
C GLY A 40 11.08 11.33 41.59
N ASN A 41 10.51 10.72 40.53
CA ASN A 41 9.52 9.67 40.61
C ASN A 41 10.13 8.31 40.25
N LYS A 42 10.20 7.41 41.23
CA LYS A 42 10.72 6.04 41.08
C LYS A 42 9.66 5.10 40.47
N ASN A 43 9.35 5.27 39.19
CA ASN A 43 8.53 4.32 38.45
C ASN A 43 9.32 3.04 38.13
N LYS A 44 8.67 1.88 37.97
CA LYS A 44 9.38 0.67 37.54
C LYS A 44 9.92 0.84 36.12
N ILE A 45 11.13 0.32 35.83
CA ILE A 45 11.75 0.36 34.49
C ILE A 45 10.83 -0.17 33.37
N VAL A 46 9.95 -1.12 33.69
CA VAL A 46 8.96 -1.67 32.74
C VAL A 46 7.94 -0.61 32.30
N GLU A 47 7.48 0.24 33.22
CA GLU A 47 6.54 1.32 32.91
C GLU A 47 7.22 2.41 32.09
N PHE A 48 8.47 2.73 32.43
CA PHE A 48 9.27 3.66 31.64
C PHE A 48 9.40 3.20 30.19
N ARG A 49 9.72 1.91 29.98
CA ARG A 49 9.76 1.32 28.63
C ARG A 49 8.42 1.40 27.91
N LYS A 50 7.30 1.13 28.59
CA LYS A 50 5.95 1.26 28.01
C LYS A 50 5.68 2.69 27.54
N LYS A 51 6.01 3.71 28.36
CA LYS A 51 5.85 5.13 28.01
C LYS A 51 6.65 5.50 26.76
N ILE A 52 7.89 5.03 26.64
CA ILE A 52 8.73 5.25 25.45
C ILE A 52 8.12 4.59 24.23
N ILE A 53 7.70 3.32 24.34
CA ILE A 53 7.10 2.59 23.22
C ILE A 53 5.83 3.31 22.73
N GLN A 54 4.94 3.72 23.65
CA GLN A 54 3.74 4.47 23.31
C GLN A 54 4.09 5.76 22.56
N TYR A 55 5.01 6.56 23.09
CA TYR A 55 5.44 7.80 22.45
C TYR A 55 6.00 7.59 21.04
N LEU A 56 6.88 6.60 20.86
CA LEU A 56 7.50 6.32 19.56
C LEU A 56 6.48 5.75 18.55
N CYS A 57 5.56 4.90 19.00
CA CYS A 57 4.50 4.36 18.16
C CYS A 57 3.52 5.46 17.72
N SER A 58 3.05 6.31 18.64
CA SER A 58 2.14 7.42 18.32
C SER A 58 2.76 8.39 17.31
N LYS A 59 4.03 8.78 17.49
CA LYS A 59 4.75 9.63 16.52
C LYS A 59 4.89 8.98 15.14
N THR A 60 5.06 7.66 15.11
CA THR A 60 5.17 6.92 13.85
C THR A 60 3.83 6.91 13.12
N GLU A 61 2.72 6.78 13.84
CA GLU A 61 1.37 6.85 13.27
C GLU A 61 1.06 8.26 12.73
N GLU A 62 1.39 9.30 13.50
CA GLU A 62 1.26 10.70 13.06
C GLU A 62 2.10 10.98 11.79
N ALA A 63 3.36 10.55 11.77
CA ALA A 63 4.23 10.69 10.59
C ALA A 63 3.73 9.88 9.38
N ARG A 64 3.17 8.68 9.61
CA ARG A 64 2.54 7.87 8.55
C ARG A 64 1.30 8.54 7.99
N GLN A 65 0.47 9.17 8.82
CA GLN A 65 -0.72 9.89 8.37
C GLN A 65 -0.35 11.05 7.44
N VAL A 66 0.72 11.79 7.76
CA VAL A 66 1.25 12.85 6.90
C VAL A 66 1.78 12.29 5.57
N GLN A 67 2.55 11.20 5.59
CA GLN A 67 3.08 10.58 4.37
C GLN A 67 2.01 9.85 3.53
N THR A 68 0.93 9.36 4.14
CA THR A 68 -0.19 8.81 3.38
C THR A 68 -0.93 9.87 2.58
N ASN A 69 -0.94 11.13 2.99
CA ASN A 69 -1.63 12.16 2.20
C ASN A 69 -0.86 12.53 0.92
N GLU A 70 0.47 12.42 0.91
CA GLU A 70 1.29 12.74 -0.27
C GLU A 70 1.56 11.52 -1.17
N ASN A 71 1.66 10.31 -0.60
CA ASN A 71 1.93 9.07 -1.34
C ASN A 71 0.69 8.16 -1.56
N GLN A 72 -0.51 8.56 -1.14
CA GLN A 72 -1.78 7.93 -1.57
C GLN A 72 -2.33 8.49 -2.89
N VAL A 73 -1.46 8.88 -3.83
CA VAL A 73 -1.73 8.46 -5.22
C VAL A 73 -1.43 6.96 -5.30
N ARG A 74 -2.20 6.16 -4.54
CA ARG A 74 -2.34 4.73 -4.80
C ARG A 74 -2.77 4.70 -6.25
N LYS A 75 -1.92 4.19 -7.14
CA LYS A 75 -2.33 3.80 -8.49
C LYS A 75 -3.57 2.95 -8.29
N ARG A 76 -4.76 3.53 -8.50
CA ARG A 76 -6.03 2.85 -8.23
C ARG A 76 -5.93 1.58 -9.08
N ARG A 77 -6.00 0.43 -8.44
CA ARG A 77 -6.05 -0.83 -9.17
C ARG A 77 -7.43 -0.84 -9.78
N HIS A 78 -7.48 -0.55 -11.07
CA HIS A 78 -8.73 -0.61 -11.80
C HIS A 78 -9.10 -2.09 -11.96
N GLU A 79 -10.37 -2.43 -11.80
CA GLU A 79 -10.86 -3.80 -11.99
C GLU A 79 -11.77 -3.89 -13.22
N LEU A 80 -11.60 -4.96 -13.99
CA LEU A 80 -12.45 -5.29 -15.10
C LEU A 80 -13.62 -6.16 -14.61
N THR A 81 -14.81 -5.59 -14.57
CA THR A 81 -16.03 -6.23 -14.06
C THR A 81 -16.94 -6.71 -15.18
N LEU A 82 -17.61 -7.84 -14.99
CA LEU A 82 -18.63 -8.35 -15.91
C LEU A 82 -19.96 -7.64 -15.67
N VAL A 83 -20.62 -7.24 -16.75
CA VAL A 83 -21.97 -6.65 -16.70
C VAL A 83 -23.01 -7.77 -16.73
N GLU A 84 -23.93 -7.75 -15.78
CA GLU A 84 -25.03 -8.70 -15.69
C GLU A 84 -26.14 -8.38 -16.70
N GLY A 85 -26.71 -9.42 -17.31
CA GLY A 85 -27.80 -9.32 -18.28
C GLY A 85 -27.60 -10.18 -19.52
N ALA A 86 -28.59 -10.19 -20.41
CA ALA A 86 -28.54 -10.99 -21.63
C ALA A 86 -27.41 -10.50 -22.55
N LYS A 87 -26.58 -11.44 -23.04
CA LYS A 87 -25.36 -11.12 -23.84
C LYS A 87 -25.61 -10.15 -25.01
N HIS A 88 -26.78 -10.22 -25.65
CA HIS A 88 -27.10 -9.36 -26.79
C HIS A 88 -27.45 -7.91 -26.39
N THR A 89 -27.92 -7.68 -25.17
CA THR A 89 -28.26 -6.33 -24.66
C THR A 89 -27.07 -5.65 -23.99
N VAL A 90 -26.23 -6.40 -23.29
CA VAL A 90 -25.14 -5.84 -22.47
C VAL A 90 -23.83 -5.62 -23.22
N ARG A 91 -23.61 -6.34 -24.33
CA ARG A 91 -22.34 -6.28 -25.07
C ARG A 91 -22.20 -4.94 -25.80
N LYS A 92 -21.12 -4.21 -25.49
CA LYS A 92 -20.73 -2.98 -26.20
C LYS A 92 -19.36 -3.14 -26.85
N TYR A 93 -19.03 -2.24 -27.77
CA TYR A 93 -17.73 -2.24 -28.44
C TYR A 93 -16.62 -1.93 -27.42
N CYS A 94 -15.47 -2.61 -27.52
CA CYS A 94 -14.28 -2.20 -26.78
C CYS A 94 -13.86 -0.79 -27.24
N LYS A 95 -13.79 0.16 -26.30
CA LYS A 95 -13.49 1.58 -26.58
C LYS A 95 -12.18 1.72 -27.36
N GLN A 96 -11.12 1.09 -26.89
CA GLN A 96 -9.79 1.21 -27.51
C GLN A 96 -9.73 0.54 -28.90
N CYS A 97 -10.33 -0.63 -29.07
CA CYS A 97 -10.36 -1.28 -30.38
C CYS A 97 -11.15 -0.44 -31.40
N TYR A 98 -12.25 0.17 -30.98
CA TYR A 98 -13.03 1.07 -31.83
C TYR A 98 -12.22 2.29 -32.27
N THR A 99 -11.53 2.94 -31.33
CA THR A 99 -10.66 4.09 -31.60
C THR A 99 -9.57 3.72 -32.60
N ASN A 100 -8.83 2.63 -32.37
CA ASN A 100 -7.75 2.21 -33.26
C ASN A 100 -8.21 1.94 -34.70
N ILE A 101 -9.36 1.27 -34.88
CA ILE A 101 -9.90 0.98 -36.22
C ILE A 101 -10.44 2.25 -36.88
N SER A 102 -11.02 3.16 -36.10
CA SER A 102 -11.51 4.44 -36.61
C SER A 102 -10.37 5.36 -37.06
N GLU A 103 -9.22 5.33 -36.39
CA GLU A 103 -8.02 6.11 -36.73
C GLU A 103 -7.32 5.57 -37.99
N GLN A 104 -7.43 4.27 -38.26
CA GLN A 104 -6.91 3.62 -39.48
C GLN A 104 -7.72 3.92 -40.75
N GLY A 105 -8.65 4.88 -40.71
CA GLY A 105 -9.45 5.31 -41.87
C GLY A 105 -10.71 4.48 -42.13
N GLU A 106 -10.98 3.44 -41.32
CA GLU A 106 -12.11 2.53 -41.53
C GLU A 106 -13.37 2.91 -40.72
N ARG A 107 -13.61 4.21 -40.48
CA ARG A 107 -14.70 4.68 -39.60
C ARG A 107 -16.08 4.11 -39.95
N LYS A 108 -16.38 3.94 -41.24
CA LYS A 108 -17.66 3.37 -41.73
C LYS A 108 -17.84 1.90 -41.33
N ASN A 109 -16.76 1.13 -41.24
CA ASN A 109 -16.76 -0.31 -40.93
C ASN A 109 -16.26 -0.63 -39.51
N ALA A 110 -15.81 0.38 -38.76
CA ALA A 110 -15.25 0.22 -37.42
C ALA A 110 -16.22 -0.52 -36.47
N LYS A 111 -17.52 -0.22 -36.53
CA LYS A 111 -18.54 -0.89 -35.71
C LYS A 111 -18.62 -2.41 -35.96
N ASN A 112 -18.43 -2.83 -37.20
CA ASN A 112 -18.56 -4.24 -37.59
C ASN A 112 -17.28 -5.03 -37.27
N LYS A 113 -16.11 -4.40 -37.38
CA LYS A 113 -14.81 -5.01 -37.11
C LYS A 113 -14.43 -5.00 -35.63
N THR A 114 -14.99 -4.08 -34.84
CA THR A 114 -14.63 -3.94 -33.43
C THR A 114 -15.17 -5.09 -32.58
N LYS A 115 -14.30 -5.66 -31.74
CA LYS A 115 -14.67 -6.67 -30.72
C LYS A 115 -15.77 -6.11 -29.79
N LYS A 116 -16.87 -6.84 -29.65
CA LYS A 116 -17.94 -6.57 -28.67
C LYS A 116 -17.69 -7.36 -27.39
N VAL A 117 -17.69 -6.66 -26.25
CA VAL A 117 -17.35 -7.19 -24.92
C VAL A 117 -18.46 -6.85 -23.92
N ASN A 118 -18.58 -7.65 -22.87
CA ASN A 118 -19.51 -7.43 -21.74
C ASN A 118 -18.76 -7.06 -20.45
N THR A 119 -17.50 -6.64 -20.57
CA THR A 119 -16.61 -6.29 -19.47
C THR A 119 -16.34 -4.80 -19.46
N MET A 120 -16.50 -4.16 -18.29
CA MET A 120 -16.29 -2.72 -18.09
C MET A 120 -15.38 -2.42 -16.90
N CYS A 121 -14.66 -1.30 -16.98
CA CYS A 121 -13.92 -0.76 -15.84
C CYS A 121 -14.79 0.24 -15.08
N LYS A 122 -15.09 -0.03 -13.80
CA LYS A 122 -15.92 0.86 -12.97
C LYS A 122 -15.18 2.10 -12.46
N ASP A 123 -13.85 2.01 -12.39
CA ASP A 123 -12.99 3.05 -11.83
C ASP A 123 -12.62 4.15 -12.84
N CYS A 124 -12.81 3.88 -14.13
CA CYS A 124 -12.58 4.85 -15.20
C CYS A 124 -13.79 5.77 -15.40
N GLU A 125 -13.52 7.04 -15.68
CA GLU A 125 -14.55 8.01 -16.07
C GLU A 125 -15.34 7.51 -17.29
N GLY A 126 -16.67 7.53 -17.17
CA GLY A 126 -17.59 7.06 -18.21
C GLY A 126 -17.70 5.54 -18.34
N GLN A 127 -17.17 4.77 -17.37
CA GLN A 127 -17.30 3.30 -17.28
C GLN A 127 -17.11 2.57 -18.62
N PRO A 128 -15.94 2.76 -19.27
CA PRO A 128 -15.67 2.22 -20.59
C PRO A 128 -15.62 0.70 -20.61
N PHE A 129 -16.06 0.14 -21.74
CA PHE A 129 -15.97 -1.28 -22.04
C PHE A 129 -14.62 -1.61 -22.67
N PHE A 130 -13.94 -2.63 -22.16
CA PHE A 130 -12.63 -3.07 -22.65
C PHE A 130 -12.55 -4.58 -22.81
N CYS A 131 -11.84 -5.03 -23.84
CA CYS A 131 -11.33 -6.41 -23.88
C CYS A 131 -10.11 -6.55 -22.96
N LEU A 132 -9.79 -7.77 -22.55
CA LEU A 132 -8.66 -8.07 -21.66
C LEU A 132 -7.34 -7.47 -22.18
N ASP A 133 -7.06 -7.62 -23.48
CA ASP A 133 -5.83 -7.08 -24.10
C ASP A 133 -5.73 -5.56 -23.98
N CYS A 134 -6.82 -4.84 -24.23
CA CYS A 134 -6.83 -3.38 -24.16
C CYS A 134 -6.80 -2.89 -22.70
N PHE A 135 -7.50 -3.59 -21.82
CA PHE A 135 -7.47 -3.31 -20.40
C PHE A 135 -6.05 -3.42 -19.83
N ASN A 136 -5.34 -4.51 -20.13
CA ASN A 136 -3.97 -4.72 -19.66
C ASN A 136 -2.97 -3.69 -20.23
N LYS A 137 -3.20 -3.21 -21.45
CA LYS A 137 -2.37 -2.15 -22.06
C LYS A 137 -2.56 -0.79 -21.40
N ILE A 138 -3.80 -0.43 -21.08
CA ILE A 138 -4.17 0.88 -20.51
C ILE A 138 -3.92 0.90 -19.00
N HIS A 139 -4.23 -0.20 -18.30
CA HIS A 139 -4.14 -0.33 -16.85
C HIS A 139 -2.96 -1.19 -16.42
N LYS A 140 -1.77 -0.95 -16.99
CA LYS A 140 -0.55 -1.72 -16.65
C LYS A 140 -0.42 -1.91 -15.14
N ALA A 141 -0.53 -3.16 -14.70
CA ALA A 141 -0.12 -3.54 -13.36
C ALA A 141 1.36 -3.20 -13.25
N VAL A 142 1.71 -2.36 -12.28
CA VAL A 142 3.10 -2.18 -11.90
C VAL A 142 3.52 -3.50 -11.29
N ASN A 143 4.29 -4.28 -12.05
CA ASN A 143 5.08 -5.37 -11.50
C ASN A 143 6.21 -4.80 -10.63
#